data_AF-A0A934R3H0-F1
#
_entry.id   AF-A0A934R3H0-F1
#
_cell.length_a   1.000
_cell.length_b   1.000
_cell.length_c   1.000
_cell.angle_alpha   90.00
_cell.angle_beta   90.00
_cell.angle_gamma   90.00
#
_symmetry.space_group_name_H-M   'P 1'
#
loop_
_entity.id
_entity.type
_entity.pdbx_description
1 polymer ?
#
loop_
_entity_poly.entity_id
_entity_poly.type
_entity_poly.pdbx_seq_one_letter_code
_entity_poly.pdbx_strand_id
1 'polypeptide(L)'
;MLHTERMLDIFLNIDPSVIKRDLDNVEGSLTELVGAAQKLRRIPQADRTPDDSARLAHLTMLQACEVARHPNFLPEHVIFHAAYAVEGICQDATSVAFSRGQLADLAGKLREFERRDGLKTDEYWAKGDGPEDYQDISKELDELLDKIRDTLFVHILRAYHLTDIADQFENDRLTFEIDREVGRRLVSHDRITDTEDYFARIFGSEAWEKVRARLKELSISGPQSAH
;
A
#
# COMPACT_ATOMS: atom_id res chain seq x y z
N MET A 1 4.51 0.65 -18.95
CA MET A 1 4.41 -0.79 -18.65
C MET A 1 5.79 -1.44 -18.53
N LEU A 2 6.64 -1.45 -19.58
CA LEU A 2 8.00 -2.02 -19.50
C LEU A 2 8.86 -1.44 -18.36
N HIS A 3 8.73 -0.13 -18.10
CA HIS A 3 9.38 0.54 -16.98
C HIS A 3 9.02 -0.05 -15.61
N THR A 4 7.72 -0.13 -15.31
CA THR A 4 7.19 -0.65 -14.04
C THR A 4 7.56 -2.11 -13.82
N GLU A 5 7.45 -2.93 -14.87
CA GLU A 5 7.87 -4.33 -14.82
C GLU A 5 9.35 -4.46 -14.47
N ARG A 6 10.21 -3.68 -15.12
CA ARG A 6 11.66 -3.73 -14.85
C ARG A 6 11.98 -3.22 -13.44
N MET A 7 11.25 -2.23 -12.95
CA MET A 7 11.40 -1.73 -11.58
C MET A 7 11.05 -2.81 -10.56
N LEU A 8 9.93 -3.51 -10.74
CA LEU A 8 9.50 -4.60 -9.85
C LEU A 8 10.49 -5.76 -9.88
N ASP A 9 11.00 -6.12 -11.07
CA ASP A 9 12.04 -7.13 -11.24
C ASP A 9 13.31 -6.78 -10.44
N ILE A 10 13.76 -5.52 -10.50
CA ILE A 10 14.92 -5.07 -9.71
C ILE A 10 14.62 -5.10 -8.20
N PHE A 11 13.48 -4.56 -7.78
CA PHE A 11 13.13 -4.44 -6.35
C PHE A 11 12.87 -5.79 -5.67
N LEU A 12 12.09 -6.67 -6.30
CA LEU A 12 11.72 -7.96 -5.72
C LEU A 12 12.89 -8.96 -5.73
N ASN A 13 13.92 -8.73 -6.55
CA ASN A 13 15.13 -9.54 -6.60
C ASN A 13 16.33 -8.89 -5.88
N ILE A 14 16.11 -7.89 -5.01
CA ILE A 14 17.19 -7.41 -4.13
C ILE A 14 17.63 -8.58 -3.24
N ASP A 15 18.92 -8.89 -3.27
CA ASP A 15 19.49 -9.98 -2.49
C ASP A 15 19.20 -9.79 -0.98
N PRO A 16 18.69 -10.81 -0.26
CA PRO A 16 18.40 -10.69 1.18
C PRO A 16 19.60 -10.24 2.03
N SER A 17 20.83 -10.58 1.63
CA SER A 17 22.05 -10.12 2.29
C SER A 17 22.30 -8.61 2.09
N VAL A 18 21.87 -8.05 0.96
CA VAL A 18 21.89 -6.61 0.70
C VAL A 18 20.85 -5.91 1.56
N ILE A 19 19.61 -6.44 1.64
CA ILE A 19 18.58 -5.88 2.52
C ILE A 19 19.07 -5.88 3.97
N LYS A 20 19.59 -7.01 4.45
CA LYS A 20 20.13 -7.12 5.81
C LYS A 20 21.26 -6.12 6.06
N ARG A 21 22.27 -6.07 5.18
CA ARG A 21 23.39 -5.14 5.31
C ARG A 21 22.89 -3.68 5.36
N ASP A 22 21.97 -3.32 4.47
CA ASP A 22 21.46 -1.96 4.41
C ASP A 22 20.63 -1.65 5.66
N LEU A 23 19.85 -2.60 6.19
CA LEU A 23 19.15 -2.49 7.48
C LEU A 23 20.09 -2.30 8.68
N ASP A 24 21.24 -2.99 8.69
CA ASP A 24 22.25 -2.88 9.75
C ASP A 24 22.99 -1.53 9.68
N ASN A 25 23.13 -0.96 8.48
CA ASN A 25 23.88 0.28 8.25
C ASN A 25 23.07 1.56 8.46
N VAL A 26 21.74 1.49 8.50
CA VAL A 26 20.88 2.68 8.56
C VAL A 26 20.47 3.10 9.96
N GLU A 27 20.92 2.39 11.00
CA GLU A 27 20.57 2.67 12.39
C GLU A 27 20.89 4.13 12.75
N GLY A 28 19.85 4.89 13.13
CA GLY A 28 19.99 6.31 13.50
C GLY A 28 20.16 7.26 12.31
N SER A 29 20.02 6.78 11.07
CA SER A 29 20.30 7.53 9.83
C SER A 29 19.04 7.96 9.08
N LEU A 30 17.91 8.11 9.77
CA LEU A 30 16.62 8.46 9.17
C LEU A 30 16.69 9.72 8.30
N THR A 31 17.39 10.77 8.75
CA THR A 31 17.56 12.02 7.99
C THR A 31 18.28 11.79 6.66
N GLU A 32 19.30 10.92 6.64
CA GLU A 32 20.06 10.60 5.42
C GLU A 32 19.21 9.81 4.43
N LEU A 33 18.47 8.82 4.93
CA LEU A 33 17.52 8.04 4.13
C LEU A 33 16.44 8.93 3.50
N VAL A 34 15.85 9.84 4.28
CA VAL A 34 14.86 10.80 3.81
C VAL A 34 15.48 11.70 2.74
N GLY A 35 16.68 12.23 2.97
CA GLY A 35 17.40 13.04 1.99
C GLY A 35 17.68 12.31 0.68
N ALA A 36 18.10 11.04 0.75
CA ALA A 36 18.35 10.21 -0.42
C ALA A 36 17.06 9.93 -1.22
N ALA A 37 15.97 9.56 -0.55
CA ALA A 37 14.68 9.35 -1.21
C ALA A 37 14.13 10.65 -1.81
N GLN A 38 14.27 11.79 -1.13
CA GLN A 38 13.85 13.09 -1.65
C GLN A 38 14.60 13.48 -2.93
N LYS A 39 15.90 13.17 -3.03
CA LYS A 39 16.67 13.40 -4.26
C LYS A 39 16.07 12.63 -5.44
N LEU A 40 15.73 11.35 -5.25
CA LEU A 40 15.08 10.54 -6.30
C LEU A 40 13.66 11.04 -6.60
N ARG A 41 12.89 11.45 -5.59
CA ARG A 41 11.53 12.00 -5.78
C ARG A 41 11.52 13.31 -6.58
N ARG A 42 12.60 14.10 -6.54
CA ARG A 42 12.75 15.33 -7.34
C ARG A 42 12.98 15.08 -8.83
N ILE A 43 13.41 13.87 -9.22
CA ILE A 43 13.47 13.48 -10.63
C ILE A 43 12.01 13.36 -11.10
N PRO A 44 11.61 14.05 -12.19
CA PRO A 44 10.27 13.89 -12.76
C PRO A 44 9.97 12.43 -13.04
N GLN A 45 8.73 11.98 -12.79
CA GLN A 45 8.38 10.57 -12.91
C GLN A 45 8.67 10.00 -14.31
N ALA A 46 8.47 10.80 -15.36
CA ALA A 46 8.75 10.41 -16.74
C ALA A 46 10.25 10.22 -17.04
N ASP A 47 11.13 10.81 -16.23
CA ASP A 47 12.58 10.80 -16.41
C ASP A 47 13.30 9.80 -15.49
N ARG A 48 12.60 9.23 -14.50
CA ARG A 48 13.19 8.20 -13.63
C ARG A 48 13.48 6.95 -14.43
N THR A 49 14.61 6.31 -14.14
CA THR A 49 14.91 4.96 -14.64
C THR A 49 14.25 3.88 -13.76
N PRO A 50 14.10 2.63 -14.24
CA PRO A 50 13.61 1.54 -13.39
C PRO A 50 14.44 1.36 -12.12
N ASP A 51 15.77 1.50 -12.22
CA ASP A 51 16.70 1.48 -11.10
C ASP A 51 16.44 2.60 -10.09
N ASP A 52 16.17 3.84 -10.54
CA ASP A 52 15.82 4.95 -9.64
C ASP A 52 14.54 4.66 -8.87
N SER A 53 13.51 4.14 -9.54
CA SER A 53 12.25 3.79 -8.90
C SER A 53 12.41 2.62 -7.92
N ALA A 54 13.18 1.58 -8.29
CA ALA A 54 13.44 0.44 -7.41
C ALA A 54 14.26 0.87 -6.17
N ARG A 55 15.26 1.74 -6.37
CA ARG A 55 16.04 2.31 -5.26
C ARG A 55 15.18 3.20 -4.37
N LEU A 56 14.26 3.98 -4.93
CA LEU A 56 13.32 4.79 -4.15
C LEU A 56 12.38 3.91 -3.30
N ALA A 57 11.85 2.82 -3.87
CA ALA A 57 11.04 1.85 -3.13
C ALA A 57 11.84 1.24 -1.96
N HIS A 58 13.05 0.77 -2.23
CA HIS A 58 13.96 0.24 -1.20
C HIS A 58 14.29 1.25 -0.09
N LEU A 59 14.62 2.49 -0.45
CA LEU A 59 14.86 3.55 0.54
C LEU A 59 13.61 3.87 1.37
N THR A 60 12.42 3.79 0.79
CA THR A 60 11.16 4.03 1.52
C THR A 60 10.88 2.89 2.50
N MET A 61 11.21 1.64 2.14
CA MET A 61 11.15 0.52 3.08
C MET A 61 12.17 0.67 4.23
N LEU A 62 13.41 1.06 3.93
CA LEU A 62 14.42 1.31 4.97
C LEU A 62 13.99 2.44 5.93
N GLN A 63 13.32 3.49 5.43
CA GLN A 63 12.73 4.52 6.28
C GLN A 63 11.67 3.95 7.21
N ALA A 64 10.78 3.09 6.71
CA ALA A 64 9.77 2.46 7.56
C ALA A 64 10.41 1.61 8.67
N CYS A 65 11.48 0.88 8.36
CA CYS A 65 12.24 0.12 9.37
C CYS A 65 12.90 1.03 10.42
N GLU A 66 13.50 2.15 10.01
CA GLU A 66 14.08 3.11 10.96
C GLU A 66 13.02 3.78 11.83
N VAL A 67 11.86 4.12 11.26
CA VAL A 67 10.71 4.62 12.02
C VAL A 67 10.25 3.57 13.05
N ALA A 68 10.20 2.29 12.67
CA ALA A 68 9.81 1.18 13.55
C ALA A 68 10.76 0.98 14.74
N ARG A 69 12.05 1.24 14.56
CA ARG A 69 13.07 1.10 15.61
C ARG A 69 13.10 2.28 16.58
N HIS A 70 12.58 3.42 16.15
CA HIS A 70 12.80 4.66 16.86
C HIS A 70 11.71 4.88 17.94
N PRO A 71 12.08 4.94 19.24
CA PRO A 71 11.15 4.82 20.37
C PRO A 71 10.16 5.98 20.50
N ASN A 72 10.41 7.09 19.82
CA ASN A 72 9.56 8.28 19.86
C ASN A 72 8.37 8.21 18.88
N PHE A 73 8.28 7.19 18.01
CA PHE A 73 7.13 7.03 17.13
C PHE A 73 6.07 6.14 17.77
N LEU A 74 4.82 6.56 17.62
CA LEU A 74 3.66 5.75 17.99
C LEU A 74 3.55 4.54 17.05
N PRO A 75 3.04 3.37 17.51
CA PRO A 75 2.83 2.21 16.66
C PRO A 75 2.02 2.52 15.38
N GLU A 76 1.03 3.39 15.46
CA GLU A 76 0.19 3.80 14.33
C GLU A 76 1.00 4.55 13.26
N HIS A 77 1.98 5.38 13.67
CA HIS A 77 2.92 5.99 12.72
C HIS A 77 3.75 4.94 12.01
N VAL A 78 4.26 3.96 12.75
CA VAL A 78 5.09 2.88 12.20
C VAL A 78 4.30 2.08 11.17
N ILE A 79 3.09 1.65 11.52
CA ILE A 79 2.19 0.88 10.64
C ILE A 79 1.87 1.68 9.38
N PHE A 80 1.52 2.97 9.52
CA PHE A 80 1.26 3.82 8.36
C PHE A 80 2.46 3.93 7.42
N HIS A 81 3.66 4.19 7.95
CA HIS A 81 4.87 4.31 7.12
C HIS A 81 5.22 3.00 6.41
N ALA A 82 5.10 1.87 7.10
CA ALA A 82 5.30 0.55 6.51
C ALA A 82 4.28 0.27 5.40
N ALA A 83 3.00 0.49 5.67
CA ALA A 83 1.94 0.27 4.69
C ALA A 83 2.10 1.16 3.45
N TYR A 84 2.34 2.45 3.64
CA TYR A 84 2.55 3.40 2.55
C TYR A 84 3.74 3.00 1.65
N ALA A 85 4.83 2.51 2.25
CA ALA A 85 6.00 2.07 1.50
C ALA A 85 5.70 0.87 0.58
N VAL A 86 4.85 -0.05 1.05
CA VAL A 86 4.51 -1.29 0.34
C VAL A 86 3.38 -1.10 -0.66
N GLU A 87 2.38 -0.28 -0.35
CA GLU A 87 1.18 -0.07 -1.18
C GLU A 87 1.50 0.40 -2.61
N GLY A 88 2.46 1.32 -2.77
CA GLY A 88 2.89 1.77 -4.10
C GLY A 88 3.45 0.63 -4.96
N ILE A 89 4.18 -0.29 -4.33
CA ILE A 89 4.78 -1.45 -4.99
C ILE A 89 3.69 -2.45 -5.36
N CYS A 90 2.74 -2.69 -4.46
CA CYS A 90 1.60 -3.56 -4.74
C CYS A 90 0.71 -3.00 -5.86
N GLN A 91 0.49 -1.68 -5.91
CA GLN A 91 -0.25 -1.02 -6.99
C GLN A 91 0.46 -1.19 -8.35
N ASP A 92 1.77 -1.02 -8.39
CA ASP A 92 2.57 -1.25 -9.59
C ASP A 92 2.50 -2.72 -10.02
N ALA A 93 2.57 -3.65 -9.06
CA ALA A 93 2.48 -5.08 -9.33
C ALA A 93 1.10 -5.52 -9.85
N THR A 94 0.02 -5.02 -9.27
CA THR A 94 -1.33 -5.32 -9.76
C THR A 94 -1.55 -4.72 -11.15
N SER A 95 -1.03 -3.53 -11.43
CA SER A 95 -1.07 -2.93 -12.77
C SER A 95 -0.35 -3.79 -13.83
N VAL A 96 0.85 -4.30 -13.50
CA VAL A 96 1.58 -5.22 -14.38
C VAL A 96 0.83 -6.54 -14.54
N ALA A 97 0.33 -7.11 -13.44
CA ALA A 97 -0.40 -8.36 -13.45
C ALA A 97 -1.70 -8.26 -14.28
N PHE A 98 -2.41 -7.13 -14.22
CA PHE A 98 -3.61 -6.87 -15.01
C PHE A 98 -3.37 -6.94 -16.53
N SER A 99 -2.13 -6.71 -16.97
CA SER A 99 -1.75 -6.76 -18.38
C SER A 99 -1.34 -8.17 -18.87
N ARG A 100 -1.33 -9.19 -18.00
CA ARG A 100 -0.80 -10.53 -18.34
C ARG A 100 -1.57 -11.68 -17.70
N GLY A 101 -1.40 -12.87 -18.29
CA GLY A 101 -1.87 -14.14 -17.73
C GLY A 101 -3.37 -14.16 -17.43
N GLN A 102 -3.75 -14.86 -16.36
CA GLN A 102 -5.15 -15.07 -15.99
C GLN A 102 -5.92 -13.76 -15.77
N LEU A 103 -5.28 -12.72 -15.20
CA LEU A 103 -5.96 -11.42 -15.00
C LEU A 103 -6.26 -10.72 -16.32
N ALA A 104 -5.33 -10.75 -17.29
CA ALA A 104 -5.60 -10.22 -18.62
C ALA A 104 -6.72 -11.00 -19.33
N ASP A 105 -6.75 -12.31 -19.16
CA ASP A 105 -7.79 -13.16 -19.73
C ASP A 105 -9.17 -12.82 -19.14
N LEU A 106 -9.26 -12.68 -17.81
CA LEU A 106 -10.50 -12.27 -17.13
C LEU A 106 -10.93 -10.86 -17.53
N ALA A 107 -10.01 -9.90 -17.58
CA ALA A 107 -10.29 -8.54 -18.05
C ALA A 107 -10.75 -8.53 -19.52
N GLY A 108 -10.20 -9.41 -20.35
CA GLY A 108 -10.64 -9.63 -21.73
C GLY A 108 -12.08 -10.13 -21.81
N LYS A 109 -12.46 -11.10 -20.96
CA LYS A 109 -13.83 -11.62 -20.87
C LYS A 109 -14.83 -10.56 -20.42
N LEU A 110 -14.48 -9.72 -19.44
CA LEU A 110 -15.35 -8.61 -19.02
C LEU A 110 -15.62 -7.66 -20.20
N ARG A 111 -14.58 -7.29 -20.96
CA ARG A 111 -14.73 -6.47 -22.17
C ARG A 111 -15.55 -7.13 -23.27
N GLU A 112 -15.57 -8.45 -23.34
CA GLU A 112 -16.45 -9.19 -24.25
C GLU A 112 -17.91 -9.05 -23.85
N PHE A 113 -18.24 -9.16 -22.56
CA PHE A 113 -19.59 -8.93 -22.04
C PHE A 113 -20.03 -7.48 -22.23
N GLU A 114 -19.17 -6.52 -21.90
CA GLU A 114 -19.45 -5.08 -22.07
C GLU A 114 -19.82 -4.78 -23.53
N ARG A 115 -19.02 -5.28 -24.48
CA ARG A 115 -19.28 -5.10 -25.92
C ARG A 115 -20.52 -5.86 -26.39
N ARG A 116 -20.79 -7.07 -25.88
CA ARG A 116 -21.99 -7.86 -26.19
C ARG A 116 -23.24 -7.06 -25.86
N ASP A 117 -23.23 -6.36 -24.73
CA ASP A 117 -24.41 -5.68 -24.19
C ASP A 117 -24.45 -4.18 -24.54
N GLY A 118 -23.55 -3.73 -25.42
CA GLY A 118 -23.60 -2.42 -26.07
C GLY A 118 -22.96 -1.27 -25.31
N LEU A 119 -22.17 -1.55 -24.28
CA LEU A 119 -21.36 -0.54 -23.60
C LEU A 119 -20.27 -0.02 -24.54
N LYS A 120 -19.99 1.28 -24.46
CA LYS A 120 -18.89 1.90 -25.21
C LYS A 120 -17.54 1.52 -24.61
N THR A 121 -16.49 1.81 -25.37
CA THR A 121 -15.13 1.84 -24.84
C THR A 121 -15.08 2.74 -23.60
N ASP A 122 -14.56 2.21 -22.51
CA ASP A 122 -14.46 2.85 -21.18
C ASP A 122 -15.77 2.98 -20.38
N GLU A 123 -16.89 2.44 -20.87
CA GLU A 123 -18.09 2.23 -20.06
C GLU A 123 -18.06 0.83 -19.43
N TYR A 124 -18.40 0.74 -18.14
CA TYR A 124 -18.44 -0.52 -17.39
C TYR A 124 -19.65 -0.51 -16.45
N TRP A 125 -20.13 -1.70 -16.06
CA TRP A 125 -21.13 -1.80 -14.99
C TRP A 125 -20.47 -1.60 -13.63
N ALA A 126 -21.08 -0.77 -12.80
CA ALA A 126 -20.72 -0.71 -11.40
C ALA A 126 -21.05 -2.04 -10.69
N LYS A 127 -20.45 -2.24 -9.52
CA LYS A 127 -20.64 -3.47 -8.75
C LYS A 127 -22.12 -3.72 -8.46
N GLY A 128 -22.64 -4.84 -8.95
CA GLY A 128 -24.03 -5.26 -8.79
C GLY A 128 -24.98 -4.87 -9.92
N ASP A 129 -24.54 -4.04 -10.88
CA ASP A 129 -25.39 -3.53 -11.96
C ASP A 129 -25.27 -4.34 -13.27
N GLY A 130 -24.25 -5.20 -13.36
CA GLY A 130 -23.99 -6.03 -14.55
C GLY A 130 -24.79 -7.33 -14.58
N PRO A 131 -24.79 -8.06 -15.70
CA PRO A 131 -25.36 -9.41 -15.78
C PRO A 131 -24.62 -10.40 -14.85
N GLU A 132 -25.26 -11.51 -14.49
CA GLU A 132 -24.72 -12.51 -13.54
C GLU A 132 -23.35 -13.06 -13.98
N ASP A 133 -23.19 -13.38 -15.27
CA ASP A 133 -21.93 -13.88 -15.84
C ASP A 133 -20.79 -12.85 -15.75
N TYR A 134 -21.09 -11.57 -15.96
CA TYR A 134 -20.15 -10.47 -15.73
C TYR A 134 -19.79 -10.33 -14.26
N GLN A 135 -20.76 -10.40 -13.36
CA GLN A 135 -20.54 -10.25 -11.91
C GLN A 135 -19.63 -11.36 -11.36
N ASP A 136 -19.82 -12.60 -11.81
CA ASP A 136 -18.99 -13.74 -11.40
C ASP A 136 -17.53 -13.55 -11.82
N ILE A 137 -17.29 -13.14 -13.07
CA ILE A 137 -15.93 -12.88 -13.57
C ILE A 137 -15.31 -11.66 -12.89
N SER A 138 -16.09 -10.60 -12.66
CA SER A 138 -15.62 -9.39 -11.96
C SER A 138 -15.20 -9.74 -10.54
N LYS A 139 -15.95 -10.61 -9.87
CA LYS A 139 -15.62 -11.09 -8.53
C LYS A 139 -14.33 -11.93 -8.54
N GLU A 140 -14.18 -12.86 -9.49
CA GLU A 140 -12.95 -13.66 -9.63
C GLU A 140 -11.72 -12.76 -9.87
N LEU A 141 -11.88 -11.73 -10.72
CA LEU A 141 -10.84 -10.75 -10.99
C LEU A 141 -10.44 -9.97 -9.72
N ASP A 142 -11.41 -9.46 -8.96
CA ASP A 142 -11.19 -8.75 -7.70
C ASP A 142 -10.47 -9.65 -6.67
N GLU A 143 -10.92 -10.89 -6.51
CA GLU A 143 -10.32 -11.86 -5.58
C GLU A 143 -8.85 -12.17 -5.93
N LEU A 144 -8.53 -12.28 -7.22
CA LEU A 144 -7.15 -12.49 -7.67
C LEU A 144 -6.27 -11.25 -7.45
N LEU A 145 -6.80 -10.06 -7.71
CA LEU A 145 -6.09 -8.80 -7.45
C LEU A 145 -5.79 -8.63 -5.96
N ASP A 146 -6.77 -8.89 -5.10
CA ASP A 146 -6.61 -8.86 -3.65
C ASP A 146 -5.57 -9.90 -3.20
N LYS A 147 -5.61 -11.12 -3.75
CA LYS A 147 -4.63 -12.17 -3.43
C LYS A 147 -3.20 -11.76 -3.81
N ILE A 148 -3.00 -11.17 -4.99
CA ILE A 148 -1.68 -10.69 -5.43
C ILE A 148 -1.19 -9.58 -4.51
N ARG A 149 -2.05 -8.58 -4.24
CA ARG A 149 -1.74 -7.46 -3.36
C ARG A 149 -1.33 -7.95 -1.97
N ASP A 150 -2.17 -8.78 -1.34
CA ASP A 150 -1.97 -9.22 0.03
C ASP A 150 -0.74 -10.14 0.15
N THR A 151 -0.50 -11.02 -0.84
CA THR A 151 0.70 -11.88 -0.89
C THR A 151 1.98 -11.04 -0.97
N LEU A 152 2.02 -10.07 -1.89
CA LEU A 152 3.17 -9.18 -2.01
C LEU A 152 3.35 -8.30 -0.79
N PHE A 153 2.25 -7.82 -0.21
CA PHE A 153 2.28 -6.95 0.95
C PHE A 153 2.99 -7.62 2.12
N VAL A 154 2.55 -8.83 2.46
CA VAL A 154 3.15 -9.65 3.52
C VAL A 154 4.59 -10.04 3.19
N HIS A 155 4.85 -10.45 1.95
CA HIS A 155 6.17 -10.87 1.52
C HIS A 155 7.21 -9.76 1.70
N ILE A 156 6.88 -8.53 1.26
CA ILE A 156 7.76 -7.38 1.35
C ILE A 156 7.99 -6.99 2.81
N LEU A 157 6.94 -6.93 3.65
CA LEU A 157 7.12 -6.62 5.07
C LEU A 157 8.05 -7.61 5.77
N ARG A 158 7.88 -8.91 5.52
CA ARG A 158 8.74 -9.96 6.08
C ARG A 158 10.18 -9.85 5.58
N ALA A 159 10.39 -9.55 4.29
CA ALA A 159 11.73 -9.37 3.73
C ALA A 159 12.51 -8.23 4.42
N TYR A 160 11.82 -7.20 4.91
CA TYR A 160 12.41 -6.07 5.65
C TYR A 160 12.31 -6.20 7.18
N HIS A 161 12.07 -7.41 7.69
CA HIS A 161 11.96 -7.73 9.12
C HIS A 161 10.86 -6.97 9.88
N LEU A 162 9.80 -6.55 9.18
CA LEU A 162 8.59 -5.95 9.77
C LEU A 162 7.52 -7.04 10.03
N THR A 163 7.95 -8.16 10.62
CA THR A 163 7.11 -9.36 10.79
C THR A 163 5.87 -9.10 11.63
N ASP A 164 5.98 -8.34 12.73
CA ASP A 164 4.82 -8.07 13.59
C ASP A 164 3.71 -7.31 12.85
N ILE A 165 4.08 -6.39 11.95
CA ILE A 165 3.14 -5.65 11.11
C ILE A 165 2.51 -6.59 10.07
N ALA A 166 3.32 -7.50 9.48
CA ALA A 166 2.82 -8.51 8.54
C ALA A 166 1.84 -9.47 9.21
N ASP A 167 2.14 -9.88 10.44
CA ASP A 167 1.29 -10.79 11.21
C ASP A 167 0.00 -10.09 11.67
N GLN A 168 0.05 -8.81 12.04
CA GLN A 168 -1.15 -8.02 12.29
C GLN A 168 -2.00 -7.87 11.02
N PHE A 169 -1.39 -7.63 9.87
CA PHE A 169 -2.06 -7.58 8.57
C PHE A 169 -2.78 -8.89 8.24
N GLU A 170 -2.15 -10.05 8.46
CA GLU A 170 -2.74 -11.37 8.15
C GLU A 170 -3.80 -11.81 9.18
N ASN A 171 -3.54 -11.58 10.47
CA ASN A 171 -4.34 -12.18 11.55
C ASN A 171 -5.38 -11.22 12.14
N ASP A 172 -5.19 -9.91 12.01
CA ASP A 172 -6.11 -8.88 12.52
C ASP A 172 -6.17 -7.66 11.57
N ARG A 173 -6.71 -7.93 10.37
CA ARG A 173 -6.90 -6.94 9.30
C ARG A 173 -7.57 -5.66 9.79
N LEU A 174 -8.58 -5.76 10.65
CA LEU A 174 -9.33 -4.60 11.13
C LEU A 174 -8.45 -3.68 11.98
N THR A 175 -7.76 -4.24 12.96
CA THR A 175 -6.85 -3.45 13.82
C THR A 175 -5.73 -2.84 12.98
N PHE A 176 -5.15 -3.60 12.04
CA PHE A 176 -4.16 -3.07 11.10
C PHE A 176 -4.66 -1.83 10.34
N GLU A 177 -5.87 -1.90 9.76
CA GLU A 177 -6.43 -0.78 9.00
C GLU A 177 -6.75 0.43 9.87
N ILE A 178 -7.27 0.21 11.08
CA ILE A 178 -7.50 1.28 12.06
C ILE A 178 -6.18 1.99 12.38
N ASP A 179 -5.13 1.24 12.73
CA ASP A 179 -3.83 1.80 13.10
C ASP A 179 -3.18 2.53 11.92
N ARG A 180 -3.28 1.96 10.71
CA ARG A 180 -2.81 2.60 9.47
C ARG A 180 -3.50 3.93 9.23
N GLU A 181 -4.82 4.00 9.38
CA GLU A 181 -5.59 5.22 9.15
C GLU A 181 -5.35 6.27 10.24
N VAL A 182 -5.26 5.85 11.51
CA VAL A 182 -4.85 6.73 12.61
C VAL A 182 -3.47 7.32 12.31
N GLY A 183 -2.49 6.49 11.93
CA GLY A 183 -1.15 6.93 11.56
C GLY A 183 -1.14 7.91 10.39
N ARG A 184 -1.91 7.63 9.33
CA ARG A 184 -2.06 8.54 8.17
C ARG A 184 -2.53 9.92 8.61
N ARG A 185 -3.52 9.99 9.50
CA ARG A 185 -4.12 11.25 9.99
C ARG A 185 -3.23 12.02 10.95
N LEU A 186 -2.29 11.36 11.62
CA LEU A 186 -1.28 12.04 12.42
C LEU A 186 -0.19 12.68 11.54
N VAL A 187 0.09 12.10 10.37
CA VAL A 187 1.09 12.63 9.40
C VAL A 187 0.49 13.68 8.46
N SER A 188 -0.72 13.47 7.97
CA SER A 188 -1.43 14.40 7.08
C SER A 188 -2.77 14.81 7.69
N HIS A 189 -3.01 16.11 7.77
CA HIS A 189 -4.25 16.67 8.30
C HIS A 189 -5.41 16.62 7.29
N ASP A 190 -5.23 15.99 6.13
CA ASP A 190 -6.25 15.91 5.09
C ASP A 190 -7.45 15.07 5.53
N ARG A 191 -8.57 15.78 5.73
CA ARG A 191 -9.90 15.21 5.96
C ARG A 191 -10.50 14.78 4.62
N ILE A 192 -10.10 13.61 4.13
CA ILE A 192 -10.78 12.97 3.01
C ILE A 192 -12.05 12.30 3.56
N THR A 193 -13.21 12.69 3.07
CA THR A 193 -14.53 12.16 3.47
C THR A 193 -14.75 10.72 3.02
N ASP A 194 -14.14 10.33 1.90
CA ASP A 194 -14.32 9.01 1.27
C ASP A 194 -13.77 7.86 2.12
N THR A 195 -12.92 8.16 3.11
CA THR A 195 -12.37 7.16 4.02
C THR A 195 -13.42 6.62 5.01
N GLU A 196 -14.37 7.45 5.47
CA GLU A 196 -15.44 6.98 6.36
C GLU A 196 -16.34 5.97 5.66
N ASP A 197 -16.72 6.26 4.42
CA ASP A 197 -17.53 5.37 3.59
C ASP A 197 -16.79 4.06 3.28
N TYR A 198 -15.48 4.11 3.05
CA TYR A 198 -14.65 2.91 2.91
C TYR A 198 -14.70 2.02 4.16
N PHE A 199 -14.45 2.59 5.35
CA PHE A 199 -14.49 1.82 6.60
C PHE A 199 -15.88 1.25 6.86
N ALA A 200 -16.93 2.04 6.66
CA ALA A 200 -18.30 1.58 6.84
C ALA A 200 -18.65 0.42 5.91
N ARG A 201 -18.23 0.49 4.64
CA ARG A 201 -18.51 -0.53 3.62
C ARG A 201 -17.71 -1.83 3.82
N ILE A 202 -16.45 -1.74 4.24
CA ILE A 202 -15.55 -2.89 4.33
C ILE A 202 -15.56 -3.54 5.72
N PHE A 203 -15.60 -2.72 6.78
CA PHE A 203 -15.42 -3.16 8.16
C PHE A 203 -16.63 -2.87 9.06
N GLY A 204 -17.66 -2.23 8.54
CA GLY A 204 -18.81 -1.76 9.30
C GLY A 204 -18.59 -0.37 9.92
N SER A 205 -19.68 0.31 10.24
CA SER A 205 -19.67 1.68 10.75
C SER A 205 -18.92 1.84 12.08
N GLU A 206 -18.91 0.80 12.92
CA GLU A 206 -18.18 0.80 14.20
C GLU A 206 -16.66 0.92 14.04
N ALA A 207 -16.10 0.46 12.92
CA ALA A 207 -14.66 0.55 12.68
C ALA A 207 -14.19 2.01 12.62
N TRP A 208 -15.00 2.89 12.02
CA TRP A 208 -14.70 4.31 11.97
C TRP A 208 -14.79 5.00 13.33
N GLU A 209 -15.72 4.57 14.19
CA GLU A 209 -15.77 5.06 15.57
C GLU A 209 -14.51 4.71 16.36
N LYS A 210 -13.91 3.53 16.11
CA LYS A 210 -12.63 3.16 16.72
C LYS A 210 -11.50 4.09 16.26
N VAL A 211 -11.42 4.42 14.97
CA VAL A 211 -10.47 5.42 14.45
C VAL A 211 -10.66 6.78 15.14
N ARG A 212 -11.91 7.28 15.20
CA ARG A 212 -12.23 8.56 15.87
C ARG A 212 -11.87 8.56 17.35
N ALA A 213 -12.22 7.50 18.06
CA ALA A 213 -11.92 7.34 19.48
C ALA A 213 -10.41 7.38 19.71
N ARG A 214 -9.64 6.62 18.92
CA ARG A 214 -8.19 6.57 19.05
C ARG A 214 -7.52 7.91 18.76
N LEU A 215 -7.92 8.60 17.70
CA LEU A 215 -7.41 9.95 17.41
C LEU A 215 -7.70 10.95 18.54
N LYS A 216 -8.88 10.84 19.16
CA LYS A 216 -9.25 11.69 20.31
C LYS A 216 -8.37 11.41 21.53
N GLU A 217 -8.09 10.14 21.83
CA GLU A 217 -7.17 9.74 22.92
C GLU A 217 -5.77 10.34 22.71
N LEU A 218 -5.25 10.22 21.49
CA LEU A 218 -3.92 10.75 21.14
C LEU A 218 -3.89 12.29 21.19
N SER A 219 -4.99 12.95 20.80
CA SER A 219 -5.12 14.41 20.89
C SER A 219 -5.21 14.93 22.33
N ILE A 220 -5.80 14.16 23.24
CA ILE A 220 -5.86 14.48 24.68
C ILE A 220 -4.50 14.23 25.36
N SER A 221 -3.68 13.36 24.79
CA SER A 221 -2.37 12.94 25.33
C SER A 221 -1.19 13.75 24.76
N GLY A 222 -1.43 14.71 23.87
CA GLY A 222 -0.38 15.59 23.34
C GLY A 222 0.28 16.43 24.44
N PRO A 223 1.60 16.68 24.38
CA PRO A 223 2.27 17.47 25.40
C PRO A 223 1.62 18.85 25.52
N GLN A 224 1.32 19.27 26.75
CA GLN A 224 1.11 20.68 27.05
C GLN A 224 2.34 21.42 26.52
N SER A 225 2.15 22.17 25.44
CA SER A 225 3.17 23.00 24.84
C SER A 225 3.73 23.94 25.92
N ALA A 226 4.97 23.69 26.33
CA ALA A 226 5.76 24.69 27.04
C ALA A 226 6.01 25.84 26.06
N HIS A 227 5.37 26.97 26.35
CA HIS A 227 5.69 28.27 25.79
C HIS A 227 7.03 28.78 26.33
#